data_AF-A0A922MI23-F1
#
_entry.id   AF-A0A922MI23-F1
#
_cell.length_a   1.000
_cell.length_b   1.000
_cell.length_c   1.000
_cell.angle_alpha   90.00
_cell.angle_beta   90.00
_cell.angle_gamma   90.00
#
_symmetry.space_group_name_H-M   'P 1'
#
loop_
_entity.id
_entity.type
_entity.pdbx_description
1 polymer ?
#
loop_
_entity_poly.entity_id
_entity_poly.type
_entity_poly.pdbx_seq_one_letter_code
_entity_poly.pdbx_strand_id
1 'polypeptide(L)'
;MPPIKGKIISYSEDYMVKAYNEVKSGISISAAAKKYNIPYSTLSYKVHESRAAVTNEALSNWFSEISEFFKEKSLESVTRNPKRVFNCDETAFFLNPKVRREGANGGHHEADPHGNEKAPPPTLGVGYVAPWIRHYNWT
;
A
#
# COMPACT_ATOMS: atom_id res chain seq x y z
N MET A 1 -10.73 -31.40 -17.36
CA MET A 1 -9.56 -30.99 -18.16
C MET A 1 -8.40 -30.72 -17.20
N PRO A 2 -7.27 -31.42 -17.29
CA PRO A 2 -6.11 -31.13 -16.46
C PRO A 2 -5.50 -29.77 -16.83
N PRO A 3 -4.91 -29.04 -15.88
CA PRO A 3 -4.29 -27.74 -16.17
C PRO A 3 -3.13 -27.91 -17.15
N ILE A 4 -3.19 -27.21 -18.28
CA ILE A 4 -2.09 -27.16 -19.25
C ILE A 4 -0.96 -26.37 -18.59
N LYS A 5 0.13 -27.04 -18.24
CA LYS A 5 1.32 -26.38 -17.69
C LYS A 5 1.97 -25.54 -18.79
N GLY A 6 1.96 -24.22 -18.63
CA GLY A 6 2.60 -23.29 -19.57
C GLY A 6 4.12 -23.51 -19.63
N LYS A 7 4.75 -23.06 -20.74
CA LYS A 7 6.20 -23.11 -20.93
C LYS A 7 6.89 -22.25 -19.87
N ILE A 8 7.74 -22.86 -19.05
CA ILE A 8 8.56 -22.14 -18.06
C ILE A 8 9.60 -21.33 -18.85
N ILE A 9 9.57 -20.01 -18.71
CA ILE A 9 10.57 -19.12 -19.30
C ILE A 9 11.86 -19.28 -18.47
N SER A 10 12.89 -19.82 -19.09
CA SER A 10 14.22 -19.94 -18.47
C SER A 10 14.97 -18.62 -18.64
N TYR A 11 15.52 -18.09 -17.56
CA TYR A 11 16.44 -16.95 -17.54
C TYR A 11 17.76 -17.37 -16.90
N SER A 12 18.87 -16.72 -17.27
CA SER A 12 20.16 -16.98 -16.63
C SER A 12 20.22 -16.32 -15.25
N GLU A 13 20.78 -17.02 -14.26
CA GLU A 13 20.96 -16.47 -12.91
C GLU A 13 21.88 -15.24 -12.93
N ASP A 14 22.88 -15.20 -13.82
CA ASP A 14 23.79 -14.06 -13.97
C ASP A 14 23.07 -12.77 -14.35
N TYR A 15 22.08 -12.86 -15.24
CA TYR A 15 21.27 -11.72 -15.63
C TYR A 15 20.32 -11.29 -14.51
N MET A 16 19.87 -12.23 -13.67
CA MET A 16 19.05 -11.90 -12.51
C MET A 16 19.81 -11.07 -11.48
N VAL A 17 21.06 -11.44 -11.17
CA VAL A 17 21.89 -10.69 -10.23
C VAL A 17 22.20 -9.28 -10.75
N LYS A 18 22.53 -9.16 -12.05
CA LYS A 18 22.76 -7.86 -12.69
C LYS A 18 21.51 -6.97 -12.66
N ALA A 19 20.35 -7.52 -13.01
CA ALA A 19 19.08 -6.80 -12.98
C ALA A 19 18.72 -6.34 -11.56
N TYR A 20 18.92 -7.19 -10.55
CA TYR A 20 18.65 -6.88 -9.15
C TYR A 20 19.48 -5.69 -8.65
N ASN A 21 20.78 -5.68 -8.94
CA ASN A 21 21.66 -4.60 -8.54
C ASN A 21 21.34 -3.28 -9.23
N GLU A 22 20.95 -3.30 -10.51
CA GLU A 22 20.49 -2.10 -11.23
C GLU A 22 19.18 -1.53 -10.69
N VAL A 23 18.27 -2.40 -10.25
CA VAL A 23 17.04 -1.93 -9.58
C VAL A 23 17.39 -1.28 -8.24
N LYS A 24 18.32 -1.88 -7.47
CA LYS A 24 18.78 -1.29 -6.21
C LYS A 24 19.52 0.04 -6.38
N SER A 25 20.18 0.27 -7.52
CA SER A 25 20.80 1.56 -7.82
C SER A 25 19.80 2.63 -8.30
N GLY A 26 18.53 2.28 -8.47
CA GLY A 26 17.44 3.24 -8.74
C GLY A 26 16.79 3.11 -10.12
N ILE A 27 17.17 2.13 -10.94
CA ILE A 27 16.47 1.87 -12.21
C ILE A 27 15.10 1.23 -11.91
N SER A 28 14.07 1.60 -12.67
CA SER A 28 12.76 0.97 -12.54
C SER A 28 12.80 -0.54 -12.85
N ILE A 29 12.03 -1.34 -12.10
CA ILE A 29 11.91 -2.80 -12.30
C ILE A 29 11.53 -3.13 -13.75
N SER A 30 10.66 -2.33 -14.36
CA SER A 30 10.22 -2.52 -15.75
C SER A 30 11.36 -2.33 -16.75
N ALA A 31 12.19 -1.30 -16.58
CA ALA A 31 13.33 -1.06 -17.45
C ALA A 31 14.39 -2.18 -17.33
N ALA A 32 14.71 -2.60 -16.11
CA ALA A 32 15.65 -3.70 -15.88
C ALA A 32 15.12 -5.04 -16.42
N ALA A 33 13.85 -5.37 -16.19
CA ALA A 33 13.22 -6.59 -16.69
C ALA A 33 13.31 -6.71 -18.23
N LYS A 34 13.01 -5.61 -18.94
CA LYS A 34 13.14 -5.55 -20.41
C LYS A 34 14.59 -5.69 -20.85
N LYS A 35 15.52 -4.99 -20.20
CA LYS A 35 16.95 -5.00 -20.54
C LYS A 35 17.57 -6.39 -20.41
N TYR A 36 17.15 -7.15 -19.41
CA TYR A 36 17.74 -8.46 -19.09
C TYR A 36 16.91 -9.65 -19.59
N ASN A 37 15.81 -9.40 -20.30
CA ASN A 37 14.86 -10.41 -20.78
C ASN A 37 14.38 -11.34 -19.64
N ILE A 38 14.06 -10.75 -18.50
CA ILE A 38 13.54 -11.44 -17.32
C ILE A 38 12.05 -11.08 -17.18
N PRO A 39 11.16 -12.05 -16.89
CA PRO A 39 9.77 -11.72 -16.61
C PRO A 39 9.66 -10.71 -15.46
N TYR A 40 8.87 -9.65 -15.67
CA TYR A 40 8.68 -8.57 -14.70
C TYR A 40 8.27 -9.11 -13.32
N SER A 41 7.33 -10.06 -13.29
CA SER A 41 6.83 -10.69 -12.07
C SER A 41 7.94 -11.35 -11.26
N THR A 42 8.88 -12.03 -11.93
CA THR A 42 10.00 -12.71 -11.29
C THR A 42 10.97 -11.70 -10.68
N LEU A 43 11.35 -10.67 -11.44
CA LEU A 43 12.26 -9.64 -10.93
C LEU A 43 11.61 -8.85 -9.78
N SER A 44 10.33 -8.50 -9.91
CA SER A 44 9.55 -7.83 -8.86
C SER A 44 9.51 -8.65 -7.57
N TYR A 45 9.22 -9.95 -7.68
CA TYR A 45 9.21 -10.85 -6.52
C TYR A 45 10.56 -10.84 -5.81
N LYS A 46 11.67 -11.07 -6.52
CA LYS A 46 13.02 -11.10 -5.92
C LYS A 46 13.43 -9.74 -5.30
N VAL A 47 13.05 -8.62 -5.91
CA VAL A 47 13.30 -7.28 -5.36
C VAL A 47 12.55 -7.10 -4.04
N HIS A 48 11.28 -7.49 -3.99
CA HIS A 48 10.44 -7.31 -2.80
C HIS A 48 10.60 -8.38 -1.72
N GLU A 49 11.16 -9.56 -2.05
CA GLU A 49 11.45 -10.64 -1.10
C GLU A 49 12.40 -10.20 0.03
N SER A 50 13.27 -9.21 -0.25
CA SER A 50 14.11 -8.58 0.78
C SER A 50 13.32 -7.96 1.96
N ARG A 51 12.03 -7.63 1.77
CA ARG A 51 11.15 -7.15 2.86
C ARG A 51 10.83 -8.24 3.89
N ALA A 52 10.97 -9.52 3.53
CA ALA A 52 10.70 -10.65 4.41
C ALA A 52 11.96 -11.15 5.15
N ALA A 53 13.15 -10.83 4.64
CA ALA A 53 14.42 -11.28 5.20
C ALA A 53 14.91 -10.33 6.32
N VAL A 54 14.22 -10.34 7.46
CA VAL A 54 14.64 -9.59 8.65
C VAL A 54 15.65 -10.43 9.45
N THR A 55 16.84 -9.89 9.71
CA THR A 55 17.86 -10.54 10.57
C THR A 55 17.64 -10.15 12.04
N ASN A 56 18.06 -11.02 12.98
CA ASN A 56 18.03 -10.70 14.42
C ASN A 56 18.86 -9.46 14.76
N GLU A 57 19.96 -9.25 14.04
CA GLU A 57 20.80 -8.06 14.15
C GLU A 57 20.05 -6.80 13.74
N ALA A 58 19.34 -6.84 12.60
CA ALA A 58 18.52 -5.72 12.15
C ALA A 58 17.40 -5.37 13.14
N LEU A 59 16.76 -6.39 13.73
CA LEU A 59 15.77 -6.18 14.81
C LEU A 59 16.40 -5.50 16.02
N SER A 60 17.52 -6.03 16.51
CA SER A 60 18.21 -5.51 17.68
C SER A 60 18.66 -4.06 17.48
N ASN A 61 19.19 -3.74 16.29
CA ASN A 61 19.59 -2.40 15.92
C ASN A 61 18.39 -1.45 15.88
N TRP A 62 17.29 -1.86 15.24
CA TRP A 62 16.07 -1.07 15.19
C TRP A 62 15.51 -0.76 16.58
N PHE A 63 15.44 -1.76 17.49
CA PHE A 63 15.01 -1.52 18.87
C PHE A 63 15.92 -0.53 19.61
N SER A 64 17.23 -0.62 19.37
CA SER A 64 18.21 0.29 19.96
C SER A 64 18.00 1.72 19.48
N GLU A 65 17.91 1.92 18.17
CA GLU A 65 17.65 3.22 17.53
C GLU A 65 16.37 3.88 18.08
N ILE A 66 15.28 3.11 18.15
CA ILE A 66 14.01 3.61 18.70
C ILE A 66 14.16 3.96 20.19
N SER A 67 14.84 3.13 20.97
CA SER A 67 15.05 3.42 22.40
C SER A 67 15.85 4.71 22.62
N GLU A 68 16.85 4.97 21.79
CA GLU A 68 17.66 6.19 21.83
C GLU A 68 16.84 7.41 21.42
N PHE A 69 16.03 7.31 20.37
CA PHE A 69 15.12 8.38 19.96
C PHE A 69 14.15 8.78 21.08
N PHE A 70 13.56 7.80 21.78
CA PHE A 70 12.66 8.07 22.90
C PHE A 70 13.38 8.74 24.08
N LYS A 71 14.63 8.37 24.35
CA LYS A 71 15.48 9.03 25.35
C LYS A 71 15.77 10.47 24.96
N GLU A 72 16.22 10.70 23.72
CA GLU A 72 16.56 12.03 23.20
C GLU A 72 15.36 12.99 23.29
N LYS A 73 14.17 12.51 22.91
CA LYS A 73 12.94 13.32 22.95
C LYS A 73 12.28 13.38 24.33
N SER A 74 12.85 12.75 25.35
CA SER A 74 12.26 12.63 26.70
C SER A 74 10.85 12.01 26.68
N LEU A 75 10.61 11.06 25.78
CA LEU A 75 9.32 10.38 25.55
C LEU A 75 9.22 9.01 26.21
N GLU A 76 10.17 8.64 27.07
CA GLU A 76 10.19 7.33 27.75
C GLU A 76 8.87 7.01 28.50
N SER A 77 8.14 8.01 28.96
CA SER A 77 6.87 7.82 29.66
C SER A 77 5.78 7.17 28.79
N VAL A 78 5.89 7.30 27.46
CA VAL A 78 4.91 6.76 26.50
C VAL A 78 4.98 5.23 26.46
N THR A 79 6.17 4.64 26.58
CA THR A 79 6.35 3.17 26.50
C THR A 79 6.10 2.46 27.82
N ARG A 80 6.09 3.17 28.95
CA ARG A 80 5.89 2.59 30.31
C ARG A 80 4.50 2.01 30.55
N ASN A 81 3.49 2.48 29.83
CA ASN A 81 2.12 2.00 30.00
C ASN A 81 1.54 1.50 28.66
N PRO A 82 1.59 0.19 28.38
CA PRO A 82 1.11 -0.37 27.11
C PRO A 82 -0.40 -0.17 26.89
N LYS A 83 -1.20 0.07 27.95
CA LYS A 83 -2.65 0.33 27.82
C LYS A 83 -2.96 1.67 27.16
N ARG A 84 -1.96 2.56 26.98
CA ARG A 84 -2.12 3.83 26.27
C ARG A 84 -1.88 3.69 24.77
N VAL A 85 -1.39 2.55 24.31
CA VAL A 85 -1.18 2.25 22.89
C VAL A 85 -2.48 1.70 22.35
N PHE A 86 -3.24 2.55 21.65
CA PHE A 86 -4.46 2.14 20.97
C PHE A 86 -4.10 1.65 19.58
N ASN A 87 -4.62 0.47 19.21
CA ASN A 87 -4.50 0.01 17.84
C ASN A 87 -5.43 0.84 16.94
N CYS A 88 -4.85 1.51 15.94
CA CYS A 88 -5.59 2.41 15.04
C CYS A 88 -6.04 1.72 13.74
N ASP A 89 -5.60 0.49 13.46
CA ASP A 89 -5.94 -0.19 12.19
C ASP A 89 -7.40 -0.70 12.16
N GLU A 90 -7.96 -1.08 13.32
CA GLU A 90 -9.31 -1.60 13.47
C GLU A 90 -10.39 -0.51 13.63
N THR A 91 -9.99 0.75 13.85
CA THR A 91 -10.92 1.84 14.20
C THR A 91 -11.17 2.85 13.08
N ALA A 92 -10.54 2.68 11.90
CA ALA A 92 -10.74 3.52 10.70
C ALA A 92 -10.64 5.04 10.93
N PHE A 93 -9.87 5.48 11.93
CA PHE A 93 -9.59 6.91 12.13
C PHE A 93 -8.62 7.40 11.06
N PHE A 94 -9.12 8.19 10.11
CA PHE A 94 -8.30 8.84 9.10
C PHE A 94 -7.58 10.06 9.70
N LEU A 95 -6.47 9.83 10.40
CA LEU A 95 -5.64 10.89 11.00
C LEU A 95 -4.83 11.70 9.96
N ASN A 96 -4.78 11.22 8.72
CA ASN A 96 -4.17 11.93 7.59
C ASN A 96 -5.30 12.43 6.67
N PRO A 97 -5.72 13.71 6.77
CA PRO A 97 -6.73 14.26 5.89
C PRO A 97 -6.25 14.12 4.45
N LYS A 98 -7.08 13.55 3.58
CA LYS A 98 -6.72 13.39 2.17
C LYS A 98 -6.56 14.77 1.55
N VAL A 99 -5.31 15.19 1.37
CA VAL A 99 -5.00 16.32 0.48
C VAL A 99 -5.41 15.88 -0.91
N ARG A 100 -6.49 16.47 -1.42
CA ARG A 100 -6.95 16.22 -2.78
C ARG A 100 -5.86 16.76 -3.71
N ARG A 101 -5.14 15.86 -4.39
CA ARG A 101 -4.25 16.24 -5.48
C ARG A 101 -5.15 16.73 -6.62
N GLU A 102 -5.27 18.04 -6.74
CA GLU A 102 -5.85 18.67 -7.93
C GLU A 102 -4.88 18.42 -9.08
N GLY A 103 -5.15 17.38 -9.87
CA GLY A 103 -4.30 17.03 -11.01
C GLY A 103 -3.89 15.56 -11.02
N ALA A 104 -4.86 14.68 -11.20
CA ALA A 104 -4.62 13.40 -11.86
C ALA A 104 -5.95 12.95 -12.46
N ASN A 105 -6.16 13.25 -13.74
CA ASN A 105 -7.12 12.53 -14.56
C ASN A 105 -6.61 11.09 -14.70
N GLY A 106 -6.73 10.30 -13.63
CA GLY A 106 -6.43 8.88 -13.58
C GLY A 106 -7.74 8.15 -13.51
N GLY A 107 -8.18 7.61 -14.65
CA GLY A 107 -9.49 7.00 -14.83
C GLY A 107 -9.77 5.89 -13.82
N HIS A 108 -10.77 6.13 -12.97
CA HIS A 108 -11.62 5.07 -12.48
C HIS A 108 -12.79 4.96 -13.46
N HIS A 109 -12.74 3.99 -14.38
CA HIS A 109 -13.96 3.52 -15.02
C HIS A 109 -14.75 2.73 -13.98
N GLU A 110 -15.49 3.43 -13.12
CA GLU A 110 -16.75 2.87 -12.62
C GLU A 110 -17.73 2.97 -13.78
N ALA A 111 -17.83 1.90 -14.57
CA ALA A 111 -18.93 1.74 -15.49
C ALA A 111 -20.20 1.52 -14.66
N ASP A 112 -21.05 2.55 -14.60
CA ASP A 112 -22.47 2.34 -14.33
C ASP A 112 -23.02 1.47 -15.48
N PRO A 113 -23.55 0.27 -15.22
CA PRO A 113 -24.07 -0.59 -16.29
C PRO A 113 -25.40 -0.06 -16.88
N HIS A 114 -25.95 1.02 -16.32
CA HIS A 114 -27.15 1.67 -16.83
C HIS A 114 -26.83 3.15 -17.06
N GLY A 115 -26.62 3.51 -18.33
CA GLY A 115 -26.19 4.83 -18.77
C GLY A 115 -27.17 5.96 -18.44
N ASN A 116 -27.16 6.41 -17.19
CA ASN A 116 -27.84 7.62 -16.77
C ASN A 116 -26.78 8.67 -16.35
N GLU A 117 -26.93 9.89 -16.84
CA GLU A 117 -26.01 10.99 -16.57
C GLU A 117 -25.91 11.24 -15.06
N LYS A 118 -24.68 11.31 -14.52
CA LYS A 118 -24.45 11.54 -13.09
C LYS A 118 -24.92 12.95 -12.70
N ALA A 119 -25.85 13.03 -11.75
CA ALA A 119 -26.18 14.29 -11.09
C ALA A 119 -24.92 14.90 -10.42
N PRO A 120 -24.70 16.22 -10.50
CA PRO A 120 -23.51 16.84 -9.91
C PRO A 120 -23.50 16.67 -8.39
N PRO A 121 -22.30 16.55 -7.77
CA PRO A 121 -22.18 16.34 -6.33
C PRO A 121 -22.73 17.55 -5.56
N PRO A 122 -23.40 17.33 -4.42
CA PRO A 122 -24.07 18.40 -3.68
C PRO A 122 -23.04 19.35 -3.06
N THR A 123 -23.18 20.63 -3.35
CA THR A 123 -22.48 21.72 -2.67
C THR A 123 -22.98 21.79 -1.22
N LEU A 124 -22.05 21.85 -0.26
CA LEU A 124 -22.35 22.01 1.16
C LEU A 124 -22.94 23.41 1.39
N GLY A 125 -24.26 23.50 1.32
CA GLY A 125 -25.02 24.71 1.56
C GLY A 125 -26.46 24.36 1.87
N VAL A 126 -26.77 24.31 3.18
CA VAL A 126 -28.12 24.44 3.76
C VAL A 126 -29.12 23.33 3.40
N GLY A 127 -29.35 22.42 4.37
CA GLY A 127 -30.63 21.75 4.60
C GLY A 127 -31.15 20.83 3.51
N TYR A 128 -30.72 19.56 3.51
CA TYR A 128 -31.48 18.47 2.88
C TYR A 128 -31.54 17.27 3.82
N VAL A 129 -32.77 16.86 4.15
CA VAL A 129 -33.06 15.57 4.79
C VAL A 129 -33.00 14.50 3.70
N ALA A 130 -32.14 13.50 3.86
CA ALA A 130 -31.96 12.43 2.88
C ALA A 130 -33.24 11.58 2.74
N PRO A 131 -33.67 11.24 1.51
CA PRO A 131 -34.95 10.56 1.24
C PRO A 131 -34.95 9.03 1.54
N TRP A 132 -33.98 8.55 2.32
CA TRP A 132 -33.80 7.11 2.60
C TRP A 132 -33.99 6.73 4.07
N ILE A 133 -34.49 7.63 4.91
CA ILE A 133 -34.98 7.26 6.25
C ILE A 133 -36.30 6.51 6.06
N ARG A 134 -36.21 5.18 5.90
CA ARG A 134 -37.37 4.30 6.12
C ARG A 134 -37.72 4.40 7.60
N HIS A 135 -38.89 4.97 7.89
CA HIS A 135 -39.54 4.79 9.18
C HIS A 135 -39.84 3.31 9.34
N TYR A 136 -39.14 2.63 10.26
CA TYR A 136 -39.60 1.35 10.77
C TYR A 136 -40.70 1.65 11.78
N ASN A 137 -41.95 1.43 11.37
CA ASN A 137 -43.05 1.29 12.33
C ASN A 137 -42.89 -0.07 13.01
N TRP A 138 -42.54 -0.05 14.29
CA TRP A 138 -42.71 -1.19 15.17
C TRP A 138 -44.17 -1.19 15.64
N THR A 139 -44.93 -2.19 15.25
CA THR A 139 -46.18 -2.59 15.93
C THR A 139 -45.85 -3.58 17.03
#